data_AF-A0A945J699-F1
#
_entry.id   AF-A0A945J699-F1
#
_cell.length_a   1.000
_cell.length_b   1.000
_cell.length_c   1.000
_cell.angle_alpha   90.00
_cell.angle_beta   90.00
_cell.angle_gamma   90.00
#
_symmetry.space_group_name_H-M   'P 1'
#
loop_
_entity.id
_entity.type
_entity.pdbx_description
1 polymer ?
#
loop_
_entity_poly.entity_id
_entity_poly.type
_entity_poly.pdbx_seq_one_letter_code
_entity_poly.pdbx_strand_id
1 'polypeptide(L)'
;MELSNKVKIIIVGLFIFLGVSISPAFSATEKQDDIRKLLKVSGILDQLSYMQDSLMNNVSMMVTGPFPKVPDAFWSEFNQLVGKKQMEDLIERVIPVYEKHMSPETVKKLIAMFETPFWNEWKDKMPQISREAGLIGSEWGREYTQSKAFNEKLEGLVKKYELEKLNPASTKKN
;
A
#
# COMPACT_ATOMS: atom_id res chain seq x y z
N MET A 1 -1.02 52.59 64.58
CA MET A 1 -1.64 52.68 63.26
C MET A 1 -0.53 53.06 62.29
N GLU A 2 -0.32 52.21 61.28
CA GLU A 2 0.52 52.36 60.08
C GLU A 2 2.05 52.38 60.27
N LEU A 3 2.71 51.23 60.11
CA LEU A 3 3.32 50.66 58.87
C LEU A 3 4.48 51.54 58.33
N SER A 4 5.69 51.31 58.82
CA SER A 4 6.67 50.36 58.26
C SER A 4 7.28 50.83 56.94
N ASN A 5 8.45 51.47 57.05
CA ASN A 5 9.31 51.78 55.92
C ASN A 5 10.76 51.35 56.23
N LYS A 6 10.93 50.09 56.62
CA LYS A 6 12.25 49.47 56.83
C LYS A 6 12.18 47.96 56.66
N VAL A 7 12.23 47.45 55.43
CA VAL A 7 13.06 46.27 55.09
C VAL A 7 13.36 46.37 53.60
N LYS A 8 14.44 47.09 53.28
CA LYS A 8 15.23 46.75 52.09
C LYS A 8 15.73 45.31 52.30
N ILE A 9 15.74 44.51 51.22
CA ILE A 9 16.33 43.17 51.10
C ILE A 9 15.37 42.01 51.37
N ILE A 10 14.65 41.56 50.34
CA ILE A 10 14.33 40.14 50.05
C ILE A 10 14.25 40.01 48.51
N ILE A 11 15.37 39.72 47.85
CA ILE A 11 15.67 38.44 47.18
C ILE A 11 14.61 38.01 46.15
N VAL A 12 14.92 38.40 44.92
CA VAL A 12 14.77 37.68 43.64
C VAL A 12 14.30 36.22 43.77
N GLY A 13 13.21 35.88 43.08
CA GLY A 13 12.77 34.49 42.92
C GLY A 13 11.47 34.35 42.14
N LEU A 14 11.42 34.92 40.94
CA LEU A 14 10.33 34.67 39.98
C LEU A 14 10.36 33.19 39.61
N PHE A 15 9.44 32.40 40.16
CA PHE A 15 9.18 31.01 39.78
C PHE A 15 8.66 30.99 38.34
N ILE A 16 9.57 31.00 37.37
CA ILE A 16 9.27 30.62 36.00
C ILE A 16 9.16 29.09 36.01
N PHE A 17 7.94 28.59 36.12
CA PHE A 17 7.61 27.21 35.77
C PHE A 17 7.73 27.08 34.25
N LEU A 18 8.97 26.96 33.76
CA LEU A 18 9.25 26.52 32.41
C LEU A 18 8.89 25.03 32.37
N GLY A 19 7.66 24.75 31.96
CA GLY A 19 7.28 23.46 31.43
C GLY A 19 8.08 23.20 30.15
N VAL A 20 9.34 22.85 30.31
CA VAL A 20 10.11 22.19 29.25
C VAL A 20 9.50 20.81 29.15
N SER A 21 8.53 20.65 28.24
CA SER A 21 8.23 19.35 27.69
C SER A 21 9.53 18.86 27.05
N ILE A 22 10.28 18.04 27.79
CA ILE A 22 11.38 17.25 27.24
C ILE A 22 10.68 16.21 26.35
N SER A 23 10.39 16.59 25.10
CA SER A 23 10.12 15.59 24.08
C SER A 23 11.44 14.84 23.90
N PRO A 24 11.46 13.51 24.09
CA PRO A 24 12.67 12.74 23.78
C PRO A 24 13.03 13.03 22.32
N ALA A 25 14.24 13.54 22.10
CA ALA A 25 14.77 13.73 20.77
C ALA A 25 14.98 12.35 20.16
N PHE A 26 13.98 11.86 19.45
CA PHE A 26 14.06 10.58 18.75
C PHE A 26 15.13 10.69 17.67
N SER A 27 16.13 9.82 17.71
CA SER A 27 17.15 9.81 16.66
C SER A 27 16.48 9.43 15.34
N ALA A 28 16.82 10.15 14.26
CA ALA A 28 16.33 9.82 12.91
C ALA A 28 16.61 8.35 12.57
N THR A 29 17.75 7.81 13.02
CA THR A 29 18.12 6.41 12.83
C THR A 29 17.17 5.43 13.53
N GLU A 30 16.75 5.69 14.79
CA GLU A 30 15.82 4.83 15.51
C GLU A 30 14.46 4.77 14.79
N LYS A 31 14.01 5.91 14.25
CA LYS A 31 12.75 5.99 13.52
C LYS A 31 12.80 5.22 12.21
N GLN A 32 13.92 5.31 11.49
CA GLN A 32 14.13 4.57 10.24
C GLN A 32 14.17 3.06 10.46
N ASP A 33 14.79 2.59 11.55
CA ASP A 33 14.80 1.18 11.93
C ASP A 33 13.40 0.66 12.29
N ASP A 34 12.63 1.45 13.04
CA ASP A 34 11.23 1.14 13.34
C ASP A 34 10.39 1.10 12.06
N ILE A 35 10.58 2.04 11.12
CA ILE A 35 9.90 2.02 9.82
C ILE A 35 10.27 0.76 9.02
N ARG A 36 11.55 0.40 8.97
CA ARG A 36 11.99 -0.84 8.31
C ARG A 36 11.31 -2.07 8.92
N LYS A 37 11.20 -2.12 10.25
CA LYS A 37 10.44 -3.16 10.95
C LYS A 37 8.97 -3.13 10.57
N LEU A 38 8.34 -1.95 10.55
CA LEU A 38 6.95 -1.76 10.12
C LEU A 38 6.70 -2.32 8.72
N LEU A 39 7.54 -1.99 7.74
CA LEU A 39 7.41 -2.50 6.37
C LEU A 39 7.47 -4.04 6.32
N LYS A 40 8.30 -4.65 7.18
CA LYS A 40 8.40 -6.10 7.29
C LYS A 40 7.15 -6.73 7.90
N VAL A 41 6.74 -6.28 9.09
CA VAL A 41 5.63 -6.92 9.83
C VAL A 41 4.25 -6.66 9.20
N SER A 42 4.12 -5.55 8.47
CA SER A 42 2.91 -5.25 7.68
C SER A 42 2.79 -6.10 6.40
N GLY A 43 3.84 -6.82 5.99
CA GLY A 43 3.86 -7.59 4.73
C GLY A 43 4.16 -6.75 3.49
N ILE A 44 4.47 -5.46 3.62
CA ILE A 44 4.81 -4.59 2.49
C ILE A 44 6.09 -5.07 1.80
N LEU A 45 7.09 -5.56 2.54
CA LEU A 45 8.30 -6.12 1.93
C LEU A 45 8.00 -7.37 1.07
N ASP A 46 7.06 -8.21 1.49
CA ASP A 46 6.61 -9.36 0.70
C ASP A 46 5.93 -8.87 -0.59
N GLN A 47 5.12 -7.82 -0.50
CA GLN A 47 4.48 -7.19 -1.66
C GLN A 47 5.49 -6.58 -2.65
N LEU A 48 6.57 -5.97 -2.16
CA LEU A 48 7.65 -5.47 -3.01
C LEU A 48 8.34 -6.62 -3.77
N SER A 49 8.46 -7.79 -3.14
CA SER A 49 9.02 -8.99 -3.79
C SER A 49 8.09 -9.51 -4.91
N TYR A 50 6.78 -9.54 -4.70
CA TYR A 50 5.83 -9.87 -5.78
C TYR A 50 5.85 -8.84 -6.91
N MET A 51 6.08 -7.55 -6.59
CA MET A 51 6.23 -6.50 -7.60
C MET A 51 7.49 -6.70 -8.44
N GLN A 52 8.59 -7.17 -7.82
CA GLN A 52 9.78 -7.59 -8.55
C GLN A 52 9.47 -8.72 -9.54
N ASP A 53 8.77 -9.78 -9.12
CA ASP A 53 8.43 -10.88 -10.02
C ASP A 53 7.58 -10.40 -11.20
N SER A 54 6.60 -9.53 -10.92
CA SER A 54 5.78 -8.91 -11.96
C SER A 54 6.62 -8.06 -12.92
N LEU A 55 7.55 -7.25 -12.41
CA LEU A 55 8.47 -6.46 -13.25
C LEU A 55 9.29 -7.37 -14.16
N MET A 56 9.88 -8.44 -13.61
CA MET A 56 10.71 -9.37 -14.38
C MET A 56 9.89 -10.12 -15.45
N ASN A 57 8.65 -10.51 -15.13
CA ASN A 57 7.73 -11.10 -16.11
C ASN A 57 7.35 -10.12 -17.23
N ASN A 58 7.17 -8.84 -16.92
CA ASN A 58 6.90 -7.83 -17.95
C ASN A 58 8.11 -7.61 -18.86
N VAL A 59 9.30 -7.53 -18.27
CA VAL A 59 10.55 -7.37 -19.04
C VAL A 59 10.83 -8.63 -19.88
N SER A 60 10.53 -9.83 -19.39
CA SER A 60 10.72 -11.06 -20.16
C SER A 60 9.87 -11.07 -21.44
N MET A 61 8.63 -10.57 -21.39
CA MET A 61 7.78 -10.39 -22.57
C MET A 61 8.37 -9.39 -23.57
N MET A 62 9.06 -8.34 -23.10
CA MET A 62 9.76 -7.39 -23.99
C MET A 62 10.98 -8.03 -24.66
N VAL A 63 11.63 -9.00 -24.02
CA VAL A 63 12.75 -9.75 -24.60
C VAL A 63 12.25 -10.75 -25.64
N THR A 64 11.18 -11.51 -25.35
CA THR A 64 10.69 -12.56 -26.26
C THR A 64 10.00 -12.02 -27.51
N GLY A 65 9.54 -10.76 -27.50
CA GLY A 65 8.96 -10.09 -28.68
C GLY A 65 9.91 -10.06 -29.89
N PRO A 66 11.08 -9.41 -29.80
CA PRO A 66 12.08 -9.38 -30.87
C PRO A 66 12.96 -10.64 -30.95
N PHE A 67 13.06 -11.43 -29.87
CA PHE A 67 13.92 -12.62 -29.82
C PHE A 67 13.09 -13.90 -29.58
N PRO A 68 12.63 -14.59 -30.64
CA PRO A 68 11.74 -15.75 -30.52
C PRO A 68 12.44 -17.03 -30.01
N LYS A 69 13.77 -17.07 -29.99
CA LYS A 69 14.57 -18.23 -29.54
C LYS A 69 15.62 -17.77 -28.53
N VAL A 70 15.23 -17.76 -27.25
CA VAL A 70 16.11 -17.40 -26.13
C VAL A 70 16.56 -18.68 -25.43
N PRO A 71 17.87 -18.93 -25.27
CA PRO A 71 18.38 -20.12 -24.56
C PRO A 71 18.02 -20.09 -23.07
N ASP A 72 17.81 -21.26 -22.45
CA ASP A 72 17.49 -21.36 -21.02
C ASP A 72 18.55 -20.72 -20.11
N ALA A 73 19.82 -20.78 -20.51
CA ALA A 73 20.92 -20.15 -19.79
C ALA A 73 20.72 -18.63 -19.61
N PHE A 74 20.13 -17.95 -20.60
CA PHE A 74 19.81 -16.52 -20.49
C PHE A 74 18.84 -16.26 -19.34
N TRP A 75 17.81 -17.09 -19.19
CA TRP A 75 16.80 -16.90 -18.14
C TRP A 75 17.37 -17.08 -16.74
N SER A 76 18.37 -17.95 -16.58
CA SER A 76 19.09 -18.11 -15.32
C SER A 76 19.78 -16.81 -14.87
N GLU A 77 20.43 -16.11 -15.80
CA GLU A 77 21.09 -14.82 -15.52
C GLU A 77 20.08 -13.67 -15.42
N PHE A 78 19.08 -13.66 -16.29
CA PHE A 78 18.01 -12.66 -16.32
C PHE A 78 17.28 -12.57 -14.97
N ASN A 79 16.91 -13.71 -14.40
CA ASN A 79 16.20 -13.75 -13.10
C ASN A 79 17.05 -13.26 -11.93
N GLN A 80 18.36 -13.05 -12.12
CA GLN A 80 19.27 -12.52 -11.11
C GLN A 80 19.54 -11.01 -11.25
N LEU A 81 19.02 -10.36 -12.30
CA LEU A 81 19.24 -8.93 -12.58
C LEU A 81 18.70 -8.02 -11.47
N VAL A 82 17.58 -8.42 -10.85
CA VAL A 82 17.07 -7.78 -9.64
C VAL A 82 17.36 -8.71 -8.48
N GLY A 83 18.38 -8.38 -7.70
CA GLY A 83 18.78 -9.15 -6.53
C GLY A 83 18.46 -8.42 -5.23
N LYS A 84 18.96 -9.00 -4.13
CA LYS A 84 18.83 -8.43 -2.79
C LYS A 84 19.29 -6.98 -2.70
N LYS A 85 20.36 -6.62 -3.40
CA LYS A 85 20.90 -5.25 -3.40
C LYS A 85 19.92 -4.24 -3.98
N GLN A 86 19.33 -4.53 -5.14
CA GLN A 86 18.36 -3.64 -5.78
C GLN A 86 17.10 -3.49 -4.93
N MET A 87 16.68 -4.56 -4.25
CA MET A 87 15.56 -4.52 -3.32
C MET A 87 15.89 -3.71 -2.07
N GLU A 88 17.11 -3.81 -1.55
CA GLU A 88 17.58 -3.00 -0.43
C GLU A 88 17.62 -1.51 -0.81
N ASP A 89 18.18 -1.17 -1.96
CA ASP A 89 18.16 0.19 -2.53
C ASP A 89 16.73 0.74 -2.65
N LEU A 90 15.75 -0.11 -3.02
CA LEU A 90 14.34 0.29 -3.07
C LEU A 90 13.79 0.57 -1.66
N ILE A 91 14.06 -0.30 -0.70
CA ILE A 91 13.61 -0.14 0.69
C ILE A 91 14.18 1.16 1.29
N GLU A 92 15.47 1.44 1.09
CA GLU A 92 16.12 2.67 1.54
C GLU A 92 15.48 3.93 0.95
N ARG A 93 14.95 3.87 -0.28
CA ARG A 93 14.21 4.99 -0.90
C ARG A 93 12.79 5.14 -0.35
N VAL A 94 12.17 4.04 0.09
CA VAL A 94 10.80 4.04 0.62
C VAL A 94 10.75 4.53 2.07
N ILE A 95 11.76 4.19 2.89
CA ILE A 95 11.80 4.57 4.32
C ILE A 95 11.59 6.08 4.56
N PRO A 96 12.27 7.01 3.86
CA PRO A 96 12.09 8.44 4.05
C PRO A 96 10.67 8.94 3.79
N VAL A 97 9.89 8.24 2.95
CA VAL A 97 8.48 8.59 2.69
C VAL A 97 7.65 8.39 3.95
N TYR A 98 7.81 7.25 4.62
CA TYR A 98 7.14 6.98 5.90
C TYR A 98 7.67 7.91 6.99
N GLU A 99 8.98 8.17 7.00
CA GLU A 99 9.62 9.04 7.98
C GLU A 99 9.05 10.46 7.92
N LYS A 100 8.80 10.98 6.73
CA LYS A 100 8.20 12.30 6.52
C LYS A 100 6.75 12.40 6.99
N HIS A 101 5.99 11.31 6.90
CA HIS A 101 4.53 11.34 7.05
C HIS A 101 4.00 10.70 8.34
N MET A 102 4.82 10.00 9.11
CA MET A 102 4.39 9.32 10.34
C MET A 102 5.17 9.79 11.57
N SER A 103 4.50 9.86 12.72
CA SER A 103 5.20 10.07 14.00
C SER A 103 5.84 8.78 14.50
N PRO A 104 6.94 8.83 15.29
CA PRO A 104 7.54 7.64 15.89
C PRO A 104 6.52 6.79 16.67
N GLU A 105 5.61 7.43 17.41
CA GLU A 105 4.59 6.75 18.23
C GLU A 105 3.59 6.01 17.36
N THR A 106 3.22 6.59 16.21
CA THR A 106 2.34 5.93 15.24
C THR A 106 3.00 4.68 14.67
N VAL A 107 4.27 4.78 14.29
CA VAL A 107 5.05 3.65 13.77
C VAL A 107 5.10 2.52 14.79
N LYS A 108 5.43 2.81 16.06
CA LYS A 108 5.47 1.80 17.13
C LYS A 108 4.11 1.13 17.38
N LYS A 109 3.02 1.90 17.35
CA LYS A 109 1.65 1.34 17.50
C LYS A 109 1.27 0.42 16.33
N LEU A 110 1.61 0.79 15.11
CA LEU A 110 1.37 -0.04 13.93
C LEU A 110 2.17 -1.34 13.97
N ILE A 111 3.45 -1.27 14.38
CA ILE A 111 4.27 -2.47 14.59
C ILE A 111 3.59 -3.40 15.60
N ALA A 112 3.19 -2.89 16.76
CA ALA A 112 2.53 -3.69 17.79
C ALA A 112 1.22 -4.35 17.29
N MET A 113 0.45 -3.65 16.45
CA MET A 113 -0.75 -4.19 15.83
C MET A 113 -0.43 -5.31 14.83
N PHE A 114 0.56 -5.12 13.98
CA PHE A 114 0.94 -6.09 12.95
C PHE A 114 1.72 -7.29 13.51
N GLU A 115 2.29 -7.21 14.70
CA GLU A 115 2.93 -8.36 15.37
C GLU A 115 1.93 -9.27 16.11
N THR A 116 0.63 -9.05 15.95
CA THR A 116 -0.40 -9.87 16.58
C THR A 116 -0.67 -11.18 15.83
N PRO A 117 -1.04 -12.27 16.52
CA PRO A 117 -1.40 -13.53 15.86
C PRO A 117 -2.57 -13.42 14.88
N PHE A 118 -3.57 -12.60 15.20
CA PHE A 118 -4.73 -12.42 14.31
C PHE A 118 -4.34 -11.71 13.01
N TRP A 119 -3.36 -10.79 13.04
CA TRP A 119 -2.86 -10.15 11.82
C TRP A 119 -2.15 -11.16 10.92
N ASN A 120 -1.31 -12.03 11.49
CA ASN A 120 -0.64 -13.08 10.73
C ASN A 120 -1.65 -14.02 10.07
N GLU A 121 -2.66 -14.48 10.82
CA GLU A 121 -3.75 -15.28 10.25
C GLU A 121 -4.45 -14.55 9.11
N TRP A 122 -4.83 -13.28 9.32
CA TRP A 122 -5.46 -12.47 8.29
C TRP A 122 -4.58 -12.36 7.04
N LYS A 123 -3.31 -11.98 7.19
CA LYS A 123 -2.35 -11.82 6.08
C LYS A 123 -2.20 -13.12 5.27
N ASP A 124 -2.15 -14.25 5.94
CA ASP A 124 -1.91 -15.55 5.29
C ASP A 124 -3.19 -16.09 4.63
N LYS A 125 -4.37 -15.83 5.21
CA LYS A 125 -5.66 -16.33 4.70
C LYS A 125 -6.30 -15.43 3.66
N MET A 126 -6.12 -14.12 3.74
CA MET A 126 -6.80 -13.17 2.87
C MET A 126 -6.58 -13.42 1.37
N PRO A 127 -5.36 -13.74 0.88
CA PRO A 127 -5.18 -14.05 -0.54
C PRO A 127 -6.04 -15.24 -1.00
N GLN A 128 -6.20 -16.26 -0.16
CA GLN A 128 -7.06 -17.41 -0.47
C GLN A 128 -8.54 -17.00 -0.46
N ILE A 129 -8.98 -16.29 0.59
CA ILE A 129 -10.36 -15.81 0.73
C ILE A 129 -10.73 -14.93 -0.47
N SER A 130 -9.85 -14.00 -0.87
CA SER A 130 -10.07 -13.14 -2.03
C SER A 130 -10.21 -13.92 -3.33
N ARG A 131 -9.43 -14.99 -3.53
CA ARG A 131 -9.56 -15.85 -4.72
C ARG A 131 -10.91 -16.56 -4.72
N GLU A 132 -11.29 -17.19 -3.62
CA GLU A 132 -12.56 -17.93 -3.51
C GLU A 132 -13.78 -17.00 -3.66
N ALA A 133 -13.78 -15.87 -2.96
CA ALA A 133 -14.83 -14.86 -3.09
C ALA A 133 -14.92 -14.29 -4.51
N GLY A 134 -13.78 -14.10 -5.18
CA GLY A 134 -13.72 -13.65 -6.57
C GLY A 134 -14.36 -14.62 -7.56
N LEU A 135 -14.17 -15.94 -7.35
CA LEU A 135 -14.82 -16.97 -8.16
C LEU A 135 -16.33 -16.93 -8.01
N ILE A 136 -16.82 -16.85 -6.77
CA ILE A 136 -18.26 -16.73 -6.47
C ILE A 136 -18.85 -15.48 -7.11
N GLY A 137 -18.18 -14.33 -6.99
CA GLY A 137 -18.62 -13.08 -7.61
C GLY A 137 -18.68 -13.16 -9.13
N SER A 138 -17.72 -13.85 -9.76
CA SER A 138 -17.68 -14.06 -11.20
C SER A 138 -18.81 -14.97 -11.67
N GLU A 139 -19.09 -16.04 -10.93
CA GLU A 139 -20.20 -16.95 -11.19
C GLU A 139 -21.54 -16.24 -11.08
N TRP A 140 -21.77 -15.54 -9.96
CA TRP A 140 -22.96 -14.73 -9.75
C TRP A 140 -23.15 -13.69 -10.87
N GLY A 141 -22.07 -13.01 -11.28
CA GLY A 141 -22.13 -12.01 -12.35
C GLY A 141 -22.54 -12.61 -13.69
N ARG A 142 -22.00 -13.79 -14.02
CA ARG A 142 -22.40 -14.55 -15.22
C ARG A 142 -23.88 -14.95 -15.15
N GLU A 143 -24.33 -15.51 -14.03
CA GLU A 143 -25.73 -15.92 -13.85
C GLU A 143 -26.70 -14.74 -13.95
N TYR A 144 -26.37 -13.63 -13.28
CA TYR A 144 -27.20 -12.44 -13.27
C TYR A 144 -27.33 -11.83 -14.66
N THR A 145 -26.22 -11.68 -15.40
CA THR A 145 -26.23 -11.12 -16.76
C THR A 145 -26.88 -12.04 -17.79
N GLN A 146 -26.94 -13.35 -17.54
CA GLN A 146 -27.68 -14.31 -18.37
C GLN A 146 -29.16 -14.43 -17.97
N SER A 147 -29.59 -13.78 -16.89
CA SER A 147 -30.96 -13.89 -16.39
C SER A 147 -31.97 -13.15 -17.28
N LYS A 148 -33.20 -13.69 -17.33
CA LYS A 148 -34.31 -13.05 -18.04
C LYS A 148 -34.59 -11.64 -17.53
N ALA A 149 -34.61 -11.44 -16.22
CA ALA A 149 -34.89 -10.15 -15.61
C ALA A 149 -33.84 -9.08 -15.95
N PHE A 150 -32.57 -9.48 -16.07
CA PHE A 150 -31.52 -8.57 -16.54
C PHE A 150 -31.71 -8.20 -18.01
N ASN A 151 -31.95 -9.20 -18.87
CA ASN A 151 -32.17 -8.98 -20.31
C ASN A 151 -33.39 -8.09 -20.57
N GLU A 152 -34.50 -8.28 -19.86
CA GLU A 152 -35.69 -7.44 -19.98
C GLU A 152 -35.41 -5.98 -19.60
N LYS A 153 -34.63 -5.74 -18.54
CA LYS A 153 -34.19 -4.39 -18.16
C LYS A 153 -33.28 -3.79 -19.21
N LEU A 154 -32.34 -4.56 -19.74
CA LEU A 154 -31.41 -4.12 -20.78
C LEU A 154 -32.16 -3.75 -22.06
N GLU A 155 -33.08 -4.59 -22.52
CA GLU A 155 -33.95 -4.29 -23.67
C GLU A 155 -34.79 -3.02 -23.44
N GLY A 156 -35.31 -2.84 -22.23
CA GLY A 156 -36.02 -1.61 -21.85
C GLY A 156 -35.15 -0.36 -22.00
N LEU A 157 -33.86 -0.44 -21.63
CA LEU A 157 -32.90 0.64 -21.84
C LEU A 157 -32.59 0.87 -23.32
N VAL A 158 -32.36 -0.20 -24.09
CA VAL A 158 -32.12 -0.12 -25.54
C VAL A 158 -33.25 0.63 -26.25
N LYS A 159 -34.51 0.30 -25.90
CA LYS A 159 -35.71 0.96 -26.44
C LYS A 159 -35.83 2.41 -25.99
N LYS A 160 -35.66 2.67 -24.68
CA LYS A 160 -35.80 4.02 -24.09
C LYS A 160 -34.84 5.03 -24.71
N TYR A 161 -33.62 4.61 -25.05
CA TYR A 161 -32.60 5.48 -25.64
C TYR A 161 -32.48 5.35 -27.16
N GLU A 162 -33.40 4.62 -27.80
CA GLU A 162 -33.43 4.39 -29.25
C GLU A 162 -32.08 3.94 -29.83
N LEU A 163 -31.34 3.09 -29.10
CA LEU A 163 -29.94 2.78 -29.43
C LEU A 163 -29.78 2.14 -30.83
N GLU A 164 -30.78 1.39 -31.30
CA GLU A 164 -30.82 0.82 -32.64
C GLU A 164 -30.93 1.87 -33.75
N LYS A 165 -31.64 2.99 -33.51
CA LYS A 165 -31.74 4.10 -34.46
C LYS A 165 -30.45 4.91 -34.49
N LEU A 166 -29.83 5.09 -33.33
CA LEU A 166 -28.56 5.81 -33.19
C LEU A 166 -27.38 5.01 -33.79
N ASN A 167 -27.48 3.68 -33.83
CA ASN A 167 -26.45 2.78 -34.34
C ASN A 167 -27.06 1.84 -35.39
N PRO A 168 -27.45 2.38 -36.57
CA PRO A 168 -27.99 1.54 -37.63
C PRO A 168 -26.94 0.50 -38.03
N ALA A 169 -27.35 -0.77 -38.11
CA ALA A 169 -26.45 -1.85 -38.50
C ALA A 169 -25.75 -1.48 -39.81
N SER A 170 -24.41 -1.49 -39.81
CA SER A 170 -23.66 -1.30 -41.03
C SER A 170 -24.02 -2.43 -41.97
N THR A 171 -24.69 -2.10 -43.07
CA THR A 171 -24.89 -3.02 -44.17
C THR A 171 -23.50 -3.46 -44.61
N LYS A 172 -23.14 -4.71 -44.31
CA LYS A 172 -21.99 -5.37 -44.91
C LYS A 172 -22.18 -5.28 -46.42
N LYS A 173 -21.51 -4.33 -47.05
CA LYS A 173 -21.28 -4.31 -48.50
C LYS A 173 -20.42 -5.52 -48.81
N ASN A 174 -21.05 -6.56 -49.35
CA ASN A 174 -20.37 -7.55 -50.17
C ASN A 174 -19.93 -6.89 -51.48
#